data_AF-F1L3T7-F1
#
_entry.id   AF-F1L3T7-F1
#
_cell.length_a   1.000
_cell.length_b   1.000
_cell.length_c   1.000
_cell.angle_alpha   90.00
_cell.angle_beta   90.00
_cell.angle_gamma   90.00
#
_symmetry.space_group_name_H-M   'P 1'
#
loop_
_entity.id
_entity.type
_entity.pdbx_description
1 polymer ?
#
loop_
_entity_poly.entity_id
_entity_poly.type
_entity_poly.pdbx_seq_one_letter_code
_entity_poly.pdbx_strand_id
1 'polypeptide(L)'
;MAFPLRLQFSLDKRITEHYFSLSQGDCVQATYIWIDGTGEFLRSKTRTLSFEPKSLQDLPMWNFDGSSTGLAQGNDSDIYLKPIALYPDPFRRQPNKLVFCETLKANNEPTATNHRARCAEVMRAAASYHPWFGMEQEYLLLDADGYPFGWPKHGYPAPQGPYYCGVGANCVFGRDIVESHYRASLYTGIKIGGTNAEVMPGQWEFQIGTCEGITMGDQLWLARYILYRVAEDFGVTVTLNPKPVSGDWNGAGCHCNFSTESMRKPGGICDIMAACEKLAKLHNEHIAYYDPHKGKDNEKRLTGKHETASIREFSYGVADRGASVRIPRQTEEDGYGYLEDRRPSSNCDPYSVTEAIVRTVCLNERKLSQTYTPNLRNAKKMARSVATITSETDSDNE
;
A
#
# COMPACT_ATOMS: atom_id res chain seq x y z
N MET A 1 36.69 -12.44 8.15
CA MET A 1 35.36 -11.85 7.95
C MET A 1 34.35 -12.97 8.02
N ALA A 2 33.36 -12.89 8.90
CA ALA A 2 32.25 -13.84 8.85
C ALA A 2 31.52 -13.63 7.51
N PHE A 3 31.28 -14.70 6.76
CA PHE A 3 30.41 -14.60 5.60
C PHE A 3 29.03 -14.12 6.08
N PRO A 4 28.34 -13.25 5.32
CA PRO A 4 26.94 -12.94 5.60
C PRO A 4 26.17 -14.25 5.77
N LEU A 5 25.41 -14.40 6.86
CA LEU A 5 24.63 -15.63 7.17
C LEU A 5 23.83 -16.08 5.95
N ARG A 6 23.36 -15.14 5.15
CA ARG A 6 22.60 -15.41 3.94
C ARG A 6 23.39 -16.06 2.80
N LEU A 7 24.67 -15.76 2.64
CA LEU A 7 25.56 -16.50 1.72
C LEU A 7 25.84 -17.90 2.27
N GLN A 8 26.02 -18.00 3.59
CA GLN A 8 26.25 -19.26 4.28
C GLN A 8 25.05 -20.23 4.19
N PHE A 9 23.83 -19.72 4.12
CA PHE A 9 22.59 -20.50 4.00
C PHE A 9 21.87 -20.31 2.66
N SER A 10 22.57 -19.83 1.62
CA SER A 10 21.96 -19.68 0.30
C SER A 10 21.64 -21.05 -0.29
N LEU A 11 20.37 -21.25 -0.66
CA LEU A 11 19.91 -22.47 -1.33
C LEU A 11 20.12 -22.36 -2.85
N ASP A 12 20.55 -23.44 -3.48
CA ASP A 12 20.65 -23.51 -4.94
C ASP A 12 19.26 -23.56 -5.58
N LYS A 13 18.85 -22.44 -6.17
CA LYS A 13 17.53 -22.29 -6.79
C LYS A 13 17.28 -23.27 -7.96
N ARG A 14 18.33 -23.80 -8.59
CA ARG A 14 18.20 -24.81 -9.66
C ARG A 14 17.68 -26.14 -9.14
N ILE A 15 17.99 -26.48 -7.89
CA ILE A 15 17.45 -27.68 -7.23
C ILE A 15 15.95 -27.53 -7.04
N THR A 16 15.48 -26.36 -6.60
CA THR A 16 14.03 -26.09 -6.49
C THR A 16 13.34 -26.15 -7.85
N GLU A 17 13.91 -25.53 -8.89
CA GLU A 17 13.32 -25.58 -10.24
C GLU A 17 13.24 -27.01 -10.78
N HIS A 18 14.24 -27.86 -10.50
CA HIS A 18 14.19 -29.27 -10.86
C HIS A 18 12.92 -29.94 -10.29
N TYR A 19 12.59 -29.72 -9.02
CA TYR A 19 11.35 -30.27 -8.43
C TYR A 19 10.08 -29.62 -8.97
N PHE A 20 10.09 -28.32 -9.28
CA PHE A 20 8.96 -27.65 -9.94
C PHE A 20 8.75 -28.05 -11.40
N SER A 21 9.72 -28.72 -12.03
CA SER A 21 9.57 -29.29 -13.37
C SER A 21 8.89 -30.66 -13.39
N LEU A 22 8.70 -31.30 -12.24
CA LEU A 22 7.97 -32.55 -12.14
C LEU A 22 6.49 -32.35 -12.48
N SER A 23 5.88 -33.35 -13.10
CA SER A 23 4.42 -33.36 -13.26
C SER A 23 3.75 -33.38 -11.88
N GLN A 24 2.85 -32.43 -11.62
CA GLN A 24 2.02 -32.41 -10.41
C GLN A 24 0.77 -33.31 -10.52
N GLY A 25 0.60 -34.02 -11.64
CA GLY A 25 -0.60 -34.80 -11.93
C GLY A 25 -1.86 -33.92 -12.07
N ASP A 26 -3.01 -34.48 -11.71
CA ASP A 26 -4.32 -33.80 -11.81
C ASP A 26 -4.65 -32.92 -10.58
N CYS A 27 -3.82 -33.00 -9.55
CA CYS A 27 -3.98 -32.22 -8.32
C CYS A 27 -3.59 -30.76 -8.55
N VAL A 28 -4.25 -29.85 -7.83
CA VAL A 28 -4.03 -28.41 -7.89
C VAL A 28 -3.67 -27.88 -6.52
N GLN A 29 -2.65 -27.02 -6.43
CA GLN A 29 -2.31 -26.30 -5.21
C GLN A 29 -3.07 -24.97 -5.18
N ALA A 30 -3.85 -24.76 -4.11
CA ALA A 30 -4.54 -23.51 -3.84
C ALA A 30 -3.94 -22.83 -2.60
N THR A 31 -3.29 -21.69 -2.79
CA THR A 31 -2.68 -20.89 -1.73
C THR A 31 -3.67 -19.86 -1.24
N TYR A 32 -4.17 -20.03 -0.02
CA TYR A 32 -5.07 -19.09 0.64
C TYR A 32 -4.24 -18.00 1.28
N ILE A 33 -4.59 -16.74 1.03
CA ILE A 33 -3.88 -15.54 1.47
C ILE A 33 -4.84 -14.67 2.27
N TRP A 34 -4.40 -14.13 3.40
CA TRP A 34 -5.21 -13.25 4.24
C TRP A 34 -4.34 -12.23 4.99
N ILE A 35 -4.98 -11.20 5.54
CA ILE A 35 -4.36 -10.15 6.37
C ILE A 35 -4.41 -10.60 7.83
N ASP A 36 -3.32 -10.42 8.58
CA ASP A 36 -3.26 -10.80 10.00
C ASP A 36 -3.84 -9.74 10.96
N GLY A 37 -3.70 -9.99 12.26
CA GLY A 37 -4.24 -9.13 13.32
C GLY A 37 -3.54 -7.78 13.47
N THR A 38 -2.41 -7.56 12.79
CA THR A 38 -1.78 -6.23 12.69
C THR A 38 -2.53 -5.33 11.71
N GLY A 39 -3.20 -5.91 10.70
CA GLY A 39 -3.76 -5.17 9.58
C GLY A 39 -2.73 -4.73 8.54
N GLU A 40 -1.45 -5.10 8.71
CA GLU A 40 -0.34 -4.69 7.85
C GLU A 40 0.28 -5.86 7.09
N PHE A 41 0.37 -7.02 7.73
CA PHE A 41 1.07 -8.19 7.19
C PHE A 41 0.11 -9.23 6.63
N LEU A 42 0.60 -9.90 5.57
CA LEU A 42 -0.09 -10.98 4.90
C LEU A 42 0.42 -12.33 5.40
N ARG A 43 -0.47 -13.31 5.44
CA ARG A 43 -0.19 -14.71 5.75
C ARG A 43 -0.72 -15.57 4.62
N SER A 44 -0.13 -16.75 4.45
CA SER A 44 -0.66 -17.71 3.49
C SER A 44 -0.40 -19.15 3.88
N LYS A 45 -1.23 -20.06 3.36
CA LYS A 45 -0.98 -21.50 3.41
C LYS A 45 -1.63 -22.19 2.21
N THR A 46 -1.19 -23.40 1.90
CA THR A 46 -1.59 -24.12 0.70
C THR A 46 -2.32 -25.40 1.02
N ARG A 47 -3.43 -25.67 0.32
CA ARG A 47 -4.06 -26.99 0.26
C ARG A 47 -3.98 -27.58 -1.13
N THR A 48 -4.09 -28.91 -1.19
CA THR A 48 -4.31 -29.65 -2.43
C THR A 48 -5.82 -29.76 -2.71
N LEU A 49 -6.19 -29.54 -3.96
CA LEU A 49 -7.52 -29.82 -4.51
C LEU A 49 -7.37 -30.92 -5.56
N SER A 50 -8.35 -31.82 -5.65
CA SER A 50 -8.35 -32.90 -6.64
C SER A 50 -8.87 -32.45 -8.02
N PHE A 51 -9.07 -31.15 -8.21
CA PHE A 51 -9.57 -30.53 -9.42
C PHE A 51 -9.11 -29.07 -9.50
N GLU A 52 -9.12 -28.48 -10.69
CA GLU A 52 -8.81 -27.07 -10.88
C GLU A 52 -10.06 -26.21 -10.64
N PRO A 53 -10.10 -25.37 -9.59
CA PRO A 53 -11.25 -24.50 -9.33
C PRO A 53 -11.32 -23.41 -10.41
N LYS A 54 -12.54 -23.16 -10.92
CA LYS A 54 -12.81 -22.17 -11.97
C LYS A 54 -13.54 -20.94 -11.43
N SER A 55 -14.17 -21.06 -10.27
CA SER A 55 -14.96 -20.01 -9.61
C SER A 55 -14.71 -19.99 -8.10
N LEU A 56 -15.28 -19.01 -7.40
CA LEU A 56 -15.19 -18.94 -5.93
C LEU A 56 -16.04 -20.02 -5.25
N GLN A 57 -17.11 -20.48 -5.89
CA GLN A 57 -18.01 -21.51 -5.36
C GLN A 57 -17.34 -22.89 -5.29
N ASP A 58 -16.31 -23.09 -6.11
CA ASP A 58 -15.48 -24.29 -6.14
C ASP A 58 -14.51 -24.37 -4.96
N LEU A 59 -14.28 -23.26 -4.27
CA LEU A 59 -13.29 -23.15 -3.21
C LEU A 59 -13.94 -23.39 -1.84
N PRO A 60 -13.45 -24.37 -1.07
CA PRO A 60 -13.96 -24.58 0.28
C PRO A 60 -13.58 -23.42 1.20
N MET A 61 -14.44 -23.12 2.16
CA MET A 61 -14.05 -22.43 3.38
C MET A 61 -12.86 -23.16 4.02
N TRP A 62 -11.98 -22.41 4.67
CA TRP A 62 -10.91 -23.00 5.46
C TRP A 62 -10.80 -22.28 6.81
N ASN A 63 -9.87 -22.68 7.65
CA ASN A 63 -9.63 -22.09 8.96
C ASN A 63 -8.14 -22.06 9.25
N PHE A 64 -7.71 -21.29 10.25
CA PHE A 64 -6.35 -21.29 10.77
C PHE A 64 -6.36 -20.89 12.25
N ASP A 65 -5.22 -21.08 12.91
CA ASP A 65 -5.02 -20.63 14.29
C ASP A 65 -4.82 -19.11 14.34
N GLY A 66 -5.88 -18.40 14.73
CA GLY A 66 -5.91 -16.97 14.92
C GLY A 66 -5.03 -16.47 16.06
N SER A 67 -4.72 -17.31 17.06
CA SER A 67 -3.87 -16.91 18.19
C SER A 67 -2.42 -16.66 17.76
N SER A 68 -1.95 -17.41 16.75
CA SER A 68 -0.64 -17.24 16.13
C SER A 68 -0.53 -16.04 15.17
N THR A 69 -1.61 -15.27 15.03
CA THR A 69 -1.68 -14.15 14.07
C THR A 69 -2.27 -12.86 14.67
N GLY A 70 -2.56 -12.85 15.98
CA GLY A 70 -3.17 -11.71 16.66
C GLY A 70 -4.66 -11.50 16.36
N LEU A 71 -5.34 -12.50 15.78
CA LEU A 71 -6.77 -12.41 15.43
C LEU A 71 -7.70 -13.06 16.45
N ALA A 72 -7.17 -13.90 17.35
CA ALA A 72 -7.92 -14.61 18.37
C ALA A 72 -7.10 -14.83 19.64
N GLN A 73 -7.75 -15.28 20.72
CA GLN A 73 -7.08 -15.70 21.96
C GLN A 73 -7.07 -17.23 22.05
N GLY A 74 -6.11 -17.81 22.78
CA GLY A 74 -5.76 -19.23 22.68
C GLY A 74 -6.86 -20.25 23.04
N ASN A 75 -7.89 -19.87 23.79
CA ASN A 75 -8.99 -20.77 24.17
C ASN A 75 -10.16 -20.81 23.17
N ASP A 76 -10.19 -19.90 22.19
CA ASP A 76 -11.14 -19.85 21.06
C ASP A 76 -10.41 -19.25 19.86
N SER A 77 -9.51 -20.05 19.26
CA SER A 77 -8.50 -19.53 18.33
C SER A 77 -8.83 -19.73 16.86
N ASP A 78 -9.81 -20.56 16.50
CA ASP A 78 -10.13 -20.85 15.11
C ASP A 78 -10.74 -19.63 14.40
N ILE A 79 -10.07 -19.17 13.34
CA ILE A 79 -10.54 -18.12 12.45
C ILE A 79 -10.79 -18.72 11.07
N TYR A 80 -11.95 -18.42 10.50
CA TYR A 80 -12.35 -18.88 9.18
C TYR A 80 -11.78 -18.00 8.07
N LEU A 81 -11.44 -18.65 6.95
CA LEU A 81 -11.02 -18.04 5.68
C LEU A 81 -12.12 -18.23 4.66
N LYS A 82 -12.68 -17.10 4.22
CA LYS A 82 -13.70 -17.04 3.17
C LYS A 82 -13.08 -16.58 1.85
N PRO A 83 -13.02 -17.43 0.80
CA PRO A 83 -12.57 -17.03 -0.52
C PRO A 83 -13.35 -15.84 -1.07
N ILE A 84 -12.63 -14.83 -1.59
CA ILE A 84 -13.21 -13.60 -2.15
C ILE A 84 -12.68 -13.27 -3.55
N ALA A 85 -11.50 -13.78 -3.90
CA ALA A 85 -10.91 -13.62 -5.22
C ALA A 85 -9.99 -14.80 -5.54
N LEU A 86 -9.94 -15.19 -6.81
CA LEU A 86 -9.21 -16.36 -7.31
C LEU A 86 -8.36 -15.94 -8.50
N TYR A 87 -7.07 -16.27 -8.46
CA TYR A 87 -6.11 -15.89 -9.50
C TYR A 87 -5.13 -17.02 -9.83
N PRO A 88 -4.54 -17.05 -11.04
CA PRO A 88 -3.37 -17.86 -11.34
C PRO A 88 -2.19 -17.60 -10.38
N ASP A 89 -1.55 -18.68 -9.91
CA ASP A 89 -0.34 -18.60 -9.10
C ASP A 89 0.91 -18.39 -9.98
N PRO A 90 1.62 -17.24 -9.88
CA PRO A 90 2.79 -16.97 -10.70
C PRO A 90 4.04 -17.73 -10.23
N PHE A 91 4.04 -18.25 -9.00
CA PHE A 91 5.17 -18.96 -8.40
C PHE A 91 5.14 -20.45 -8.72
N ARG A 92 3.92 -21.02 -8.74
CA ARG A 92 3.71 -22.45 -9.04
C ARG A 92 3.16 -22.71 -10.43
N ARG A 93 2.81 -21.65 -11.18
CA ARG A 93 2.25 -21.70 -12.54
C ARG A 93 0.92 -22.45 -12.61
N GLN A 94 0.29 -22.48 -13.79
CA GLN A 94 -0.95 -23.24 -13.99
C GLN A 94 -0.68 -24.73 -13.73
N PRO A 95 -1.67 -25.46 -13.19
CA PRO A 95 -3.05 -25.04 -12.90
C PRO A 95 -3.25 -24.37 -11.52
N ASN A 96 -2.18 -24.09 -10.77
CA ASN A 96 -2.21 -23.64 -9.37
C ASN A 96 -2.78 -22.23 -9.20
N LYS A 97 -3.30 -21.96 -8.00
CA LYS A 97 -4.12 -20.79 -7.71
C LYS A 97 -3.68 -20.03 -6.46
N LEU A 98 -3.77 -18.70 -6.52
CA LEU A 98 -3.86 -17.82 -5.35
C LEU A 98 -5.33 -17.55 -5.04
N VAL A 99 -5.69 -17.68 -3.76
CA VAL A 99 -7.03 -17.45 -3.25
C VAL A 99 -6.93 -16.37 -2.18
N PHE A 100 -7.42 -15.16 -2.48
CA PHE A 100 -7.49 -14.13 -1.45
C PHE A 100 -8.74 -14.33 -0.60
N CYS A 101 -8.61 -14.10 0.71
CA CYS A 101 -9.64 -14.43 1.69
C CYS A 101 -9.98 -13.28 2.63
N GLU A 102 -11.25 -13.20 3.00
CA GLU A 102 -11.69 -12.54 4.24
C GLU A 102 -11.47 -13.45 5.45
N THR A 103 -11.26 -12.83 6.60
CA THR A 103 -11.16 -13.51 7.91
C THR A 103 -12.43 -13.29 8.72
N LEU A 104 -13.02 -14.38 9.19
CA LEU A 104 -14.26 -14.38 9.99
C LEU A 104 -14.03 -15.12 11.32
N LYS A 105 -14.68 -14.65 12.39
CA LYS A 105 -14.71 -15.31 13.69
C LYS A 105 -15.60 -16.56 13.64
N ALA A 106 -15.60 -17.36 14.72
CA ALA A 106 -16.43 -18.56 14.84
C ALA A 106 -17.93 -18.31 14.64
N ASN A 107 -18.42 -17.11 14.98
CA ASN A 107 -19.81 -16.68 14.78
C ASN A 107 -20.10 -16.08 13.39
N ASN A 108 -19.18 -16.22 12.42
CA ASN A 108 -19.21 -15.66 11.06
C ASN A 108 -19.13 -14.12 10.97
N GLU A 109 -18.91 -13.42 12.08
CA GLU A 109 -18.66 -11.97 12.05
C GLU A 109 -17.24 -11.67 11.54
N PRO A 110 -17.02 -10.55 10.82
CA PRO A 110 -15.69 -10.10 10.43
C PRO A 110 -14.72 -9.97 11.63
N THR A 111 -13.46 -10.34 11.43
CA THR A 111 -12.41 -10.04 12.41
C THR A 111 -12.10 -8.54 12.47
N ALA A 112 -11.38 -8.09 13.50
CA ALA A 112 -11.13 -6.66 13.72
C ALA A 112 -10.41 -5.96 12.55
N THR A 113 -9.51 -6.67 11.86
CA THR A 113 -8.75 -6.17 10.70
C THR A 113 -9.39 -6.53 9.36
N ASN A 114 -10.57 -7.19 9.35
CA ASN A 114 -11.34 -7.41 8.13
C ASN A 114 -12.11 -6.13 7.75
N HIS A 115 -11.38 -5.11 7.31
CA HIS A 115 -11.97 -3.86 6.85
C HIS A 115 -12.64 -4.02 5.47
N ARG A 116 -12.32 -5.09 4.73
CA ARG A 116 -12.94 -5.39 3.44
C ARG A 116 -14.45 -5.51 3.55
N ALA A 117 -14.97 -6.21 4.57
CA ALA A 117 -16.41 -6.43 4.73
C ALA A 117 -17.19 -5.10 4.79
N ARG A 118 -16.70 -4.15 5.60
CA ARG A 118 -17.30 -2.80 5.72
C ARG A 118 -17.09 -1.96 4.46
N CYS A 119 -15.92 -2.03 3.84
CA CYS A 119 -15.65 -1.34 2.58
C CYS A 119 -16.59 -1.84 1.46
N ALA A 120 -16.84 -3.15 1.38
CA ALA A 120 -17.74 -3.74 0.38
C ALA A 120 -19.19 -3.23 0.52
N GLU A 121 -19.67 -3.00 1.75
CA GLU A 121 -20.98 -2.37 2.00
C GLU A 121 -21.05 -0.95 1.45
N VAL A 122 -20.02 -0.14 1.72
CA VAL A 122 -19.91 1.25 1.22
C VAL A 122 -19.86 1.28 -0.30
N MET A 123 -19.05 0.41 -0.92
CA MET A 123 -18.94 0.33 -2.37
C MET A 123 -20.27 -0.07 -3.03
N ARG A 124 -21.05 -0.98 -2.40
CA ARG A 124 -22.40 -1.31 -2.86
C ARG A 124 -23.36 -0.13 -2.73
N ALA A 125 -23.33 0.59 -1.60
CA ALA A 125 -24.17 1.77 -1.39
C ALA A 125 -23.86 2.90 -2.39
N ALA A 126 -22.62 2.99 -2.86
CA ALA A 126 -22.18 3.97 -3.84
C ALA A 126 -22.10 3.42 -5.28
N ALA A 127 -22.70 2.27 -5.58
CA ALA A 127 -22.56 1.61 -6.88
C ALA A 127 -22.96 2.50 -8.07
N SER A 128 -23.98 3.34 -7.91
CA SER A 128 -24.45 4.27 -8.95
C SER A 128 -23.43 5.37 -9.33
N TYR A 129 -22.39 5.58 -8.51
CA TYR A 129 -21.33 6.54 -8.81
C TYR A 129 -20.20 5.95 -9.67
N HIS A 130 -20.15 4.62 -9.84
CA HIS A 130 -19.07 3.89 -10.50
C HIS A 130 -17.67 4.38 -10.06
N PRO A 131 -17.35 4.28 -8.74
CA PRO A 131 -16.12 4.81 -8.18
C PRO A 131 -14.91 4.02 -8.69
N TRP A 132 -14.00 4.71 -9.36
CA TRP A 132 -12.76 4.17 -9.90
C TRP A 132 -11.56 4.65 -9.10
N PHE A 133 -10.62 3.75 -8.91
CA PHE A 133 -9.40 3.99 -8.16
C PHE A 133 -8.16 3.54 -8.95
N GLY A 134 -7.05 4.23 -8.70
CA GLY A 134 -5.71 3.74 -8.95
C GLY A 134 -4.83 4.07 -7.74
N MET A 135 -3.95 3.15 -7.32
CA MET A 135 -3.07 3.37 -6.18
C MET A 135 -1.60 3.17 -6.57
N GLU A 136 -0.78 4.13 -6.17
CA GLU A 136 0.66 4.25 -6.45
C GLU A 136 1.44 3.75 -5.23
N GLN A 137 1.77 2.46 -5.18
CA GLN A 137 2.44 1.86 -4.03
C GLN A 137 3.94 2.09 -4.08
N GLU A 138 4.44 3.01 -3.25
CA GLU A 138 5.86 3.17 -3.01
C GLU A 138 6.35 2.19 -1.92
N TYR A 139 7.60 1.73 -2.04
CA TYR A 139 8.23 0.83 -1.07
C TYR A 139 9.75 0.94 -1.13
N LEU A 140 10.42 0.52 -0.06
CA LEU A 140 11.89 0.45 0.00
C LEU A 140 12.35 -1.02 0.09
N LEU A 141 13.35 -1.36 -0.72
CA LEU A 141 14.07 -2.62 -0.60
C LEU A 141 15.12 -2.53 0.52
N LEU A 142 15.16 -3.53 1.38
CA LEU A 142 16.12 -3.69 2.45
C LEU A 142 16.92 -4.98 2.26
N ASP A 143 18.22 -4.93 2.52
CA ASP A 143 19.03 -6.14 2.60
C ASP A 143 18.71 -6.97 3.86
N ALA A 144 19.40 -8.10 4.00
CA ALA A 144 19.16 -9.05 5.09
C ALA A 144 19.46 -8.49 6.49
N ASP A 145 20.25 -7.42 6.60
CA ASP A 145 20.56 -6.75 7.86
C ASP A 145 19.57 -5.61 8.17
N GLY A 146 18.57 -5.41 7.29
CA GLY A 146 17.59 -4.33 7.40
C GLY A 146 18.10 -2.97 6.91
N TYR A 147 19.24 -2.92 6.21
CA TYR A 147 19.76 -1.68 5.62
C TYR A 147 19.17 -1.47 4.21
N PRO A 148 18.96 -0.22 3.74
CA PRO A 148 18.49 0.01 2.38
C PRO A 148 19.35 -0.71 1.33
N PHE A 149 18.70 -1.46 0.44
CA PHE A 149 19.37 -2.35 -0.49
C PHE A 149 20.23 -1.57 -1.49
N GLY A 150 21.50 -1.97 -1.61
CA GLY A 150 22.49 -1.30 -2.48
C GLY A 150 23.23 -0.13 -1.82
N TRP A 151 22.90 0.23 -0.57
CA TRP A 151 23.63 1.29 0.12
C TRP A 151 24.98 0.82 0.66
N PRO A 152 25.97 1.73 0.81
CA PRO A 152 27.19 1.43 1.54
C PRO A 152 26.88 1.00 2.98
N LYS A 153 27.47 -0.11 3.43
CA LYS A 153 27.29 -0.56 4.82
C LYS A 153 27.80 0.51 5.79
N HIS A 154 26.95 0.90 6.75
CA HIS A 154 27.22 1.97 7.71
C HIS A 154 27.49 3.35 7.08
N GLY A 155 26.94 3.61 5.89
CA GLY A 155 27.11 4.88 5.18
C GLY A 155 25.93 5.22 4.29
N TYR A 156 26.03 6.37 3.63
CA TYR A 156 24.99 6.89 2.74
C TYR A 156 25.51 6.89 1.30
N PRO A 157 24.63 6.68 0.30
CA PRO A 157 24.97 6.93 -1.09
C PRO A 157 25.07 8.44 -1.35
N ALA A 158 25.33 8.83 -2.59
CA ALA A 158 25.30 10.23 -2.99
C ALA A 158 23.89 10.85 -2.74
N PRO A 159 23.78 12.18 -2.62
CA PRO A 159 22.48 12.84 -2.44
C PRO A 159 21.45 12.49 -3.51
N GLN A 160 20.16 12.62 -3.16
CA GLN A 160 19.04 12.37 -4.07
C GLN A 160 19.10 13.26 -5.33
N GLY A 161 18.59 12.75 -6.45
CA GLY A 161 18.64 13.42 -7.75
C GLY A 161 18.78 12.44 -8.92
N PRO A 162 19.88 11.66 -9.01
CA PRO A 162 20.13 10.78 -10.17
C PRO A 162 19.34 9.46 -10.15
N TYR A 163 18.58 9.20 -9.09
CA TYR A 163 17.94 7.89 -8.85
C TYR A 163 16.54 7.77 -9.45
N TYR A 164 15.73 8.83 -9.38
CA TYR A 164 14.36 8.84 -9.91
C TYR A 164 14.37 8.54 -11.41
N CYS A 165 13.66 7.49 -11.81
CA CYS A 165 13.66 6.97 -13.19
C CYS A 165 15.06 6.74 -13.79
N GLY A 166 16.08 6.49 -12.94
CA GLY A 166 17.46 6.32 -13.36
C GLY A 166 17.70 5.05 -14.18
N VAL A 167 18.84 5.01 -14.87
CA VAL A 167 19.35 3.84 -15.59
C VAL A 167 20.85 3.75 -15.38
N GLY A 168 21.34 2.57 -14.97
CA GLY A 168 22.75 2.34 -14.66
C GLY A 168 22.95 1.77 -13.26
N ALA A 169 24.00 0.95 -13.10
CA ALA A 169 24.29 0.25 -11.85
C ALA A 169 24.64 1.20 -10.68
N ASN A 170 25.02 2.44 -10.98
CA ASN A 170 25.31 3.49 -10.01
C ASN A 170 24.06 4.26 -9.54
N CYS A 171 22.92 4.09 -10.22
CA CYS A 171 21.68 4.82 -9.93
C CYS A 171 20.54 3.91 -9.46
N VAL A 172 20.51 2.64 -9.88
CA VAL A 172 19.35 1.78 -9.67
C VAL A 172 19.74 0.47 -9.00
N PHE A 173 19.06 0.17 -7.89
CA PHE A 173 19.31 -1.01 -7.07
C PHE A 173 18.06 -1.88 -6.99
N GLY A 174 18.18 -3.17 -7.35
CA GLY A 174 17.10 -4.15 -7.21
C GLY A 174 16.09 -4.21 -8.36
N ARG A 175 16.43 -3.72 -9.57
CA ARG A 175 15.53 -3.77 -10.75
C ARG A 175 15.01 -5.17 -11.05
N ASP A 176 15.81 -6.21 -10.85
CA ASP A 176 15.39 -7.60 -11.10
C ASP A 176 14.17 -8.01 -10.26
N ILE A 177 14.04 -7.49 -9.03
CA ILE A 177 12.89 -7.71 -8.16
C ILE A 177 11.64 -7.04 -8.75
N VAL A 178 11.80 -5.81 -9.22
CA VAL A 178 10.71 -5.02 -9.81
C VAL A 178 10.21 -5.64 -11.11
N GLU A 179 11.11 -6.04 -12.01
CA GLU A 179 10.74 -6.70 -13.26
C GLU A 179 10.07 -8.05 -13.00
N SER A 180 10.58 -8.83 -12.03
CA SER A 180 10.00 -10.11 -11.65
C SER A 180 8.59 -9.93 -11.04
N HIS A 181 8.42 -8.93 -10.17
CA HIS A 181 7.12 -8.55 -9.60
C HIS A 181 6.14 -8.11 -10.68
N TYR A 182 6.58 -7.30 -11.63
CA TYR A 182 5.74 -6.84 -12.74
C TYR A 182 5.26 -8.05 -13.57
N ARG A 183 6.18 -8.92 -14.00
CA ARG A 183 5.84 -10.12 -14.78
C ARG A 183 4.91 -11.07 -14.03
N ALA A 184 5.16 -11.30 -12.74
CA ALA A 184 4.29 -12.11 -11.89
C ALA A 184 2.89 -11.49 -11.77
N SER A 185 2.81 -10.18 -11.58
CA SER A 185 1.56 -9.41 -11.51
C SER A 185 0.74 -9.54 -12.80
N LEU A 186 1.38 -9.38 -13.96
CA LEU A 186 0.75 -9.57 -15.27
C LEU A 186 0.23 -11.00 -15.46
N TYR A 187 1.03 -12.01 -15.07
CA TYR A 187 0.63 -13.41 -15.17
C TYR A 187 -0.57 -13.76 -14.29
N THR A 188 -0.60 -13.22 -13.06
CA THR A 188 -1.73 -13.35 -12.14
C THR A 188 -2.98 -12.62 -12.64
N GLY A 189 -2.81 -11.65 -13.55
CA GLY A 189 -3.92 -10.88 -14.10
C GLY A 189 -4.40 -9.74 -13.19
N ILE A 190 -3.55 -9.29 -12.24
CA ILE A 190 -3.81 -8.04 -11.53
C ILE A 190 -3.55 -6.85 -12.45
N LYS A 191 -4.31 -5.77 -12.27
CA LYS A 191 -4.26 -4.54 -13.07
C LYS A 191 -3.07 -3.68 -12.69
N ILE A 192 -1.86 -4.21 -12.86
CA ILE A 192 -0.64 -3.43 -12.74
C ILE A 192 -0.53 -2.46 -13.92
N GLY A 193 -0.55 -1.16 -13.63
CA GLY A 193 -0.55 -0.08 -14.61
C GLY A 193 0.85 0.39 -15.02
N GLY A 194 1.85 0.20 -14.16
CA GLY A 194 3.22 0.65 -14.40
C GLY A 194 4.12 0.46 -13.18
N THR A 195 5.39 0.84 -13.35
CA THR A 195 6.40 0.91 -12.29
C THR A 195 7.41 2.01 -12.60
N ASN A 196 8.08 2.53 -11.56
CA ASN A 196 9.23 3.43 -11.70
C ASN A 196 10.20 3.28 -10.52
N ALA A 197 11.47 3.63 -10.75
CA ALA A 197 12.42 3.85 -9.66
C ALA A 197 12.09 5.19 -9.00
N GLU A 198 12.02 5.19 -7.67
CA GLU A 198 11.68 6.38 -6.89
C GLU A 198 12.90 7.25 -6.56
N VAL A 199 12.64 8.40 -5.93
CA VAL A 199 13.67 9.41 -5.64
C VAL A 199 14.77 8.90 -4.70
N MET A 200 14.42 8.09 -3.68
CA MET A 200 15.41 7.51 -2.77
C MET A 200 16.06 6.26 -3.42
N PRO A 201 17.39 6.10 -3.37
CA PRO A 201 18.05 4.94 -3.94
C PRO A 201 17.60 3.64 -3.26
N GLY A 202 17.12 2.69 -4.07
CA GLY A 202 16.55 1.41 -3.59
C GLY A 202 15.04 1.49 -3.29
N GLN A 203 14.43 2.68 -3.39
CA GLN A 203 12.98 2.89 -3.35
C GLN A 203 12.40 2.71 -4.75
N TRP A 204 11.20 2.15 -4.81
CA TRP A 204 10.49 1.84 -6.04
C TRP A 204 9.00 2.07 -5.88
N GLU A 205 8.31 2.18 -7.00
CA GLU A 205 6.86 2.27 -7.07
C GLU A 205 6.29 1.27 -8.06
N PHE A 206 5.09 0.74 -7.75
CA PHE A 206 4.21 0.12 -8.73
C PHE A 206 2.81 0.68 -8.62
N GLN A 207 2.11 0.81 -9.75
CA GLN A 207 0.74 1.32 -9.78
C GLN A 207 -0.25 0.20 -10.02
N ILE A 208 -1.32 0.13 -9.22
CA ILE A 208 -2.46 -0.77 -9.46
C ILE A 208 -3.67 0.07 -9.86
N GLY A 209 -4.30 -0.26 -10.98
CA GLY A 209 -5.49 0.42 -11.47
C GLY A 209 -5.61 0.41 -13.00
N THR A 210 -6.72 0.86 -13.56
CA THR A 210 -7.91 1.38 -12.87
C THR A 210 -8.83 0.25 -12.38
N CYS A 211 -9.18 0.28 -11.09
CA CYS A 211 -10.05 -0.70 -10.42
C CYS A 211 -11.36 -0.04 -9.97
N GLU A 212 -12.49 -0.73 -10.10
CA GLU A 212 -13.79 -0.24 -9.64
C GLU A 212 -14.11 -0.78 -8.24
N GLY A 213 -14.46 0.13 -7.33
CA GLY A 213 -14.90 -0.19 -5.97
C GLY A 213 -13.97 -1.14 -5.21
N ILE A 214 -14.53 -2.23 -4.71
CA ILE A 214 -13.86 -3.18 -3.81
C ILE A 214 -12.64 -3.87 -4.44
N THR A 215 -12.60 -3.95 -5.78
CA THR A 215 -11.52 -4.63 -6.50
C THR A 215 -10.16 -3.92 -6.36
N MET A 216 -10.16 -2.62 -6.02
CA MET A 216 -8.93 -1.88 -5.75
C MET A 216 -8.17 -2.47 -4.55
N GLY A 217 -8.86 -2.68 -3.43
CA GLY A 217 -8.26 -3.27 -2.24
C GLY A 217 -7.85 -4.73 -2.45
N ASP A 218 -8.70 -5.53 -3.12
CA ASP A 218 -8.41 -6.93 -3.44
C ASP A 218 -7.10 -7.06 -4.24
N GLN A 219 -6.91 -6.21 -5.25
CA GLN A 219 -5.73 -6.30 -6.12
C GLN A 219 -4.48 -5.67 -5.52
N LEU A 220 -4.57 -4.58 -4.75
CA LEU A 220 -3.39 -3.99 -4.13
C LEU A 220 -2.82 -4.91 -3.04
N TRP A 221 -3.67 -5.52 -2.21
CA TRP A 221 -3.21 -6.52 -1.24
C TRP A 221 -2.55 -7.72 -1.92
N LEU A 222 -3.13 -8.22 -3.01
CA LEU A 222 -2.51 -9.31 -3.75
C LEU A 222 -1.18 -8.89 -4.42
N ALA A 223 -1.10 -7.67 -4.95
CA ALA A 223 0.14 -7.13 -5.50
C ALA A 223 1.25 -7.03 -4.44
N ARG A 224 0.90 -6.62 -3.21
CA ARG A 224 1.82 -6.65 -2.06
C ARG A 224 2.26 -8.07 -1.71
N TYR A 225 1.35 -9.04 -1.70
CA TYR A 225 1.70 -10.46 -1.49
C TYR A 225 2.74 -10.93 -2.51
N ILE A 226 2.50 -10.64 -3.80
CA ILE A 226 3.40 -11.03 -4.88
C ILE A 226 4.76 -10.34 -4.71
N LEU A 227 4.78 -9.06 -4.34
CA LEU A 227 6.02 -8.32 -4.09
C LEU A 227 6.84 -8.96 -2.97
N TYR A 228 6.22 -9.28 -1.83
CA TYR A 228 6.91 -9.95 -0.72
C TYR A 228 7.44 -11.32 -1.14
N ARG A 229 6.65 -12.14 -1.83
CA ARG A 229 7.06 -13.48 -2.28
C ARG A 229 8.17 -13.45 -3.31
N VAL A 230 8.16 -12.48 -4.23
CA VAL A 230 9.28 -12.24 -5.15
C VAL A 230 10.52 -11.82 -4.37
N ALA A 231 10.40 -10.84 -3.47
CA ALA A 231 11.51 -10.35 -2.68
C ALA A 231 12.14 -11.47 -1.82
N GLU A 232 11.35 -12.38 -1.26
CA GLU A 232 11.80 -13.59 -0.55
C GLU A 232 12.70 -14.49 -1.44
N ASP A 233 12.41 -14.61 -2.73
CA ASP A 233 13.24 -15.40 -3.65
C ASP A 233 14.62 -14.76 -3.92
N PHE A 234 14.65 -13.42 -3.94
CA PHE A 234 15.89 -12.63 -3.93
C PHE A 234 16.43 -12.40 -2.51
N GLY A 235 15.75 -12.94 -1.49
CA GLY A 235 15.86 -12.71 -0.04
C GLY A 235 16.14 -11.28 0.41
N VAL A 236 15.64 -10.34 -0.36
CA VAL A 236 15.55 -8.93 0.00
C VAL A 236 14.25 -8.76 0.79
N THR A 237 14.25 -7.88 1.77
CA THR A 237 13.05 -7.53 2.53
C THR A 237 12.43 -6.29 1.91
N VAL A 238 11.10 -6.18 1.93
CA VAL A 238 10.37 -4.98 1.50
C VAL A 238 9.81 -4.31 2.74
N THR A 239 9.97 -2.99 2.84
CA THR A 239 9.28 -2.19 3.87
C THR A 239 8.32 -1.21 3.23
N LEU A 240 7.12 -1.15 3.80
CA LEU A 240 6.09 -0.14 3.48
C LEU A 240 6.05 0.97 4.53
N ASN A 241 7.08 1.10 5.38
CA ASN A 241 7.16 2.20 6.33
C ASN A 241 7.19 3.55 5.58
N PRO A 242 6.32 4.52 5.92
CA PRO A 242 6.23 5.80 5.20
C PRO A 242 7.44 6.70 5.36
N LYS A 243 8.32 6.44 6.33
CA LYS A 243 9.59 7.13 6.48
C LYS A 243 10.65 6.13 6.92
N PRO A 244 11.17 5.30 6.00
CA PRO A 244 12.04 4.18 6.34
C PRO A 244 13.44 4.65 6.77
N VAL A 245 13.91 5.80 6.24
CA VAL A 245 15.16 6.44 6.62
C VAL A 245 14.88 7.87 7.06
N SER A 246 15.46 8.26 8.19
CA SER A 246 15.36 9.61 8.75
C SER A 246 16.27 10.60 8.01
N GLY A 247 15.94 11.89 8.11
CA GLY A 247 16.71 12.96 7.45
C GLY A 247 16.23 13.28 6.04
N ASP A 248 17.16 13.74 5.22
CA ASP A 248 16.95 14.27 3.85
C ASP A 248 16.84 13.16 2.79
N TRP A 249 15.97 12.20 3.07
CA TRP A 249 15.60 11.11 2.17
C TRP A 249 14.09 11.10 1.99
N ASN A 250 13.59 10.77 0.81
CA ASN A 250 12.15 10.74 0.56
C ASN A 250 11.44 9.75 1.51
N GLY A 251 10.18 10.06 1.81
CA GLY A 251 9.29 9.08 2.44
C GLY A 251 8.63 8.19 1.38
N ALA A 252 7.80 7.25 1.84
CA ALA A 252 7.04 6.35 0.98
C ALA A 252 5.52 6.62 1.10
N GLY A 253 4.88 6.92 -0.03
CA GLY A 253 3.43 7.16 -0.14
C GLY A 253 2.64 5.97 -0.67
N CYS A 254 1.31 6.10 -0.65
CA CYS A 254 0.42 5.27 -1.45
C CYS A 254 -0.64 6.14 -2.16
N HIS A 255 -0.23 7.04 -3.05
CA HIS A 255 -1.17 8.02 -3.63
C HIS A 255 -2.39 7.32 -4.23
N CYS A 256 -3.57 7.90 -4.01
CA CYS A 256 -4.84 7.32 -4.41
C CYS A 256 -5.54 8.22 -5.44
N ASN A 257 -5.47 7.81 -6.69
CA ASN A 257 -6.21 8.39 -7.79
C ASN A 257 -7.67 7.98 -7.69
N PHE A 258 -8.60 8.93 -7.80
CA PHE A 258 -10.03 8.70 -7.63
C PHE A 258 -10.90 9.46 -8.64
N SER A 259 -11.91 8.78 -9.19
CA SER A 259 -12.97 9.41 -9.99
C SER A 259 -14.32 8.71 -9.84
N THR A 260 -15.41 9.45 -10.02
CA THR A 260 -16.76 8.92 -10.27
C THR A 260 -17.10 9.01 -11.76
N GLU A 261 -18.20 8.39 -12.19
CA GLU A 261 -18.66 8.48 -13.58
C GLU A 261 -18.85 9.94 -14.04
N SER A 262 -19.36 10.81 -13.16
CA SER A 262 -19.60 12.22 -13.48
C SER A 262 -18.30 13.01 -13.64
N MET A 263 -17.29 12.74 -12.80
CA MET A 263 -15.95 13.35 -12.91
C MET A 263 -15.26 13.04 -14.24
N ARG A 264 -15.59 11.90 -14.85
CA ARG A 264 -15.00 11.43 -16.12
C ARG A 264 -15.70 11.95 -17.38
N LYS A 265 -16.80 12.69 -17.24
CA LYS A 265 -17.56 13.28 -18.36
C LYS A 265 -17.18 14.75 -18.55
N PRO A 266 -17.29 15.32 -19.78
CA PRO A 266 -17.02 16.73 -20.02
C PRO A 266 -17.69 17.68 -19.00
N GLY A 267 -16.91 18.58 -18.41
CA GLY A 267 -17.35 19.45 -17.30
C GLY A 267 -17.19 18.83 -15.90
N GLY A 268 -16.72 17.58 -15.81
CA GLY A 268 -16.51 16.84 -14.56
C GLY A 268 -15.47 17.46 -13.62
N ILE A 269 -14.67 18.42 -14.08
CA ILE A 269 -13.77 19.21 -13.21
C ILE A 269 -14.53 19.87 -12.04
N CYS A 270 -15.78 20.30 -12.25
CA CYS A 270 -16.62 20.86 -11.19
C CYS A 270 -16.88 19.84 -10.07
N ASP A 271 -17.14 18.57 -10.44
CA ASP A 271 -17.35 17.49 -9.47
C ASP A 271 -16.04 17.14 -8.73
N ILE A 272 -14.90 17.23 -9.42
CA ILE A 272 -13.57 17.03 -8.83
C ILE A 272 -13.28 18.09 -7.78
N MET A 273 -13.52 19.37 -8.10
CA MET A 273 -13.35 20.46 -7.14
C MET A 273 -14.31 20.32 -5.95
N ALA A 274 -15.58 19.98 -6.20
CA ALA A 274 -16.54 19.71 -5.15
C ALA A 274 -16.12 18.54 -4.24
N ALA A 275 -15.49 17.50 -4.79
CA ALA A 275 -14.91 16.41 -4.00
C ALA A 275 -13.75 16.88 -3.13
N CYS A 276 -12.85 17.72 -3.66
CA CYS A 276 -11.75 18.30 -2.89
C CYS A 276 -12.27 19.10 -1.68
N GLU A 277 -13.33 19.91 -1.87
CA GLU A 277 -13.98 20.66 -0.78
C GLU A 277 -14.63 19.77 0.29
N LYS A 278 -15.16 18.60 -0.10
CA LYS A 278 -15.67 17.61 0.87
C LYS A 278 -14.51 16.96 1.65
N LEU A 279 -13.44 16.59 0.97
CA LEU A 279 -12.24 15.99 1.57
C LEU A 279 -11.55 16.95 2.55
N ALA A 280 -11.54 18.26 2.25
CA ALA A 280 -10.99 19.30 3.11
C ALA A 280 -11.64 19.32 4.50
N LYS A 281 -12.97 19.16 4.54
CA LYS A 281 -13.77 19.23 5.77
C LYS A 281 -13.53 18.05 6.71
N LEU A 282 -12.99 16.94 6.21
CA LEU A 282 -12.74 15.71 6.94
C LEU A 282 -11.26 15.32 6.93
N HIS A 283 -10.36 16.30 6.84
CA HIS A 283 -8.92 16.05 6.73
C HIS A 283 -8.40 15.16 7.86
N ASN A 284 -8.68 15.50 9.13
CA ASN A 284 -8.20 14.73 10.28
C ASN A 284 -8.79 13.32 10.34
N GLU A 285 -10.06 13.18 9.97
CA GLU A 285 -10.71 11.89 9.83
C GLU A 285 -10.02 11.01 8.79
N HIS A 286 -9.73 11.56 7.61
CA HIS A 286 -9.02 10.86 6.55
C HIS A 286 -7.60 10.46 6.97
N ILE A 287 -6.84 11.35 7.62
CA ILE A 287 -5.50 11.01 8.14
C ILE A 287 -5.55 9.79 9.08
N ALA A 288 -6.60 9.63 9.90
CA ALA A 288 -6.75 8.45 10.75
C ALA A 288 -7.06 7.15 9.99
N TYR A 289 -7.60 7.22 8.78
CA TYR A 289 -7.82 6.06 7.92
C TYR A 289 -6.60 5.73 7.04
N TYR A 290 -5.64 6.65 6.95
CA TYR A 290 -4.57 6.63 5.94
C TYR A 290 -3.27 5.98 6.41
N ASP A 291 -3.23 5.49 7.64
CA ASP A 291 -2.29 4.47 8.11
C ASP A 291 -2.89 3.63 9.25
N PRO A 292 -2.40 2.40 9.48
CA PRO A 292 -2.90 1.50 10.54
C PRO A 292 -2.80 2.07 11.96
N HIS A 293 -1.92 3.03 12.17
CA HIS A 293 -1.67 3.70 13.45
C HIS A 293 -2.34 5.08 13.54
N LYS A 294 -3.39 5.30 12.74
CA LYS A 294 -4.29 6.46 12.82
C LYS A 294 -3.58 7.81 12.69
N GLY A 295 -2.69 7.93 11.72
CA GLY A 295 -1.93 9.15 11.42
C GLY A 295 -0.52 9.16 12.02
N LYS A 296 -0.21 8.25 12.94
CA LYS A 296 1.05 8.30 13.72
C LYS A 296 2.27 7.90 12.90
N ASP A 297 2.12 7.01 11.92
CA ASP A 297 3.21 6.73 11.01
C ASP A 297 3.40 7.84 9.99
N ASN A 298 2.28 8.36 9.47
CA ASN A 298 2.29 9.39 8.46
C ASN A 298 2.81 10.75 8.98
N GLU A 299 2.78 11.00 10.31
CA GLU A 299 3.43 12.15 10.97
C GLU A 299 4.92 12.27 10.60
N LYS A 300 5.58 11.14 10.34
CA LYS A 300 7.01 11.10 9.99
C LYS A 300 7.28 11.48 8.53
N ARG A 301 6.26 11.37 7.68
CA ARG A 301 6.35 11.60 6.22
C ARG A 301 5.79 12.97 5.83
N LEU A 302 4.55 13.25 6.21
CA LEU A 302 3.79 14.45 5.84
C LEU A 302 4.26 15.68 6.63
N THR A 303 5.43 16.20 6.24
CA THR A 303 6.14 17.27 6.95
C THR A 303 6.09 18.62 6.23
N GLY A 304 5.51 18.69 5.03
CA GLY A 304 5.62 19.86 4.15
C GLY A 304 6.92 19.91 3.33
N LYS A 305 7.81 18.92 3.49
CA LYS A 305 9.10 18.80 2.79
C LYS A 305 9.09 17.58 1.87
N HIS A 306 10.08 17.49 0.97
CA HIS A 306 10.26 16.36 0.03
C HIS A 306 8.98 16.04 -0.77
N GLU A 307 8.35 17.08 -1.35
CA GLU A 307 7.14 16.94 -2.18
C GLU A 307 5.95 16.28 -1.45
N THR A 308 5.83 16.52 -0.14
CA THR A 308 4.68 16.11 0.66
C THR A 308 3.99 17.30 1.31
N ALA A 309 2.68 17.21 1.49
CA ALA A 309 1.92 18.18 2.28
C ALA A 309 2.24 18.08 3.79
N SER A 310 1.90 19.12 4.53
CA SER A 310 1.85 19.06 6.00
C SER A 310 0.70 18.16 6.45
N ILE A 311 0.92 17.31 7.47
CA ILE A 311 -0.16 16.49 8.05
C ILE A 311 -1.25 17.30 8.75
N ARG A 312 -1.04 18.60 8.99
CA ARG A 312 -1.96 19.45 9.77
C ARG A 312 -2.93 20.24 8.91
N GLU A 313 -2.56 20.49 7.67
CA GLU A 313 -3.25 21.43 6.80
C GLU A 313 -3.65 20.70 5.52
N PHE A 314 -4.90 20.90 5.12
CA PHE A 314 -5.37 20.43 3.82
C PHE A 314 -5.14 21.51 2.77
N SER A 315 -4.64 21.09 1.61
CA SER A 315 -4.50 21.92 0.42
C SER A 315 -4.79 21.10 -0.82
N TYR A 316 -5.31 21.75 -1.86
CA TYR A 316 -5.42 21.13 -3.17
C TYR A 316 -5.05 22.13 -4.26
N GLY A 317 -4.49 21.62 -5.37
CA GLY A 317 -4.00 22.47 -6.45
C GLY A 317 -3.74 21.70 -7.72
N VAL A 318 -3.71 22.42 -8.84
CA VAL A 318 -3.41 21.83 -10.15
C VAL A 318 -1.90 21.66 -10.30
N ALA A 319 -1.49 20.45 -10.68
CA ALA A 319 -0.09 20.06 -10.84
C ALA A 319 0.80 20.34 -9.60
N ASP A 320 0.20 20.51 -8.42
CA ASP A 320 0.91 20.83 -7.19
C ASP A 320 1.29 19.55 -6.43
N ARG A 321 2.57 19.18 -6.49
CA ARG A 321 3.11 18.07 -5.71
C ARG A 321 3.24 18.42 -4.21
N GLY A 322 3.22 19.68 -3.81
CA GLY A 322 3.19 20.06 -2.39
C GLY A 322 1.81 19.89 -1.73
N ALA A 323 0.75 19.70 -2.53
CA ALA A 323 -0.62 19.67 -2.04
C ALA A 323 -1.03 18.33 -1.41
N SER A 324 -2.06 18.37 -0.54
CA SER A 324 -2.70 17.15 -0.03
C SER A 324 -3.42 16.39 -1.14
N VAL A 325 -4.15 17.11 -2.00
CA VAL A 325 -4.81 16.56 -3.18
C VAL A 325 -4.31 17.31 -4.41
N ARG A 326 -3.82 16.57 -5.40
CA ARG A 326 -3.38 17.12 -6.67
C ARG A 326 -4.44 16.86 -7.73
N ILE A 327 -4.72 17.88 -8.54
CA ILE A 327 -5.47 17.73 -9.78
C ILE A 327 -4.42 17.64 -10.91
N PRO A 328 -4.35 16.53 -11.67
CA PRO A 328 -3.41 16.42 -12.79
C PRO A 328 -3.62 17.56 -13.80
N ARG A 329 -2.52 18.03 -14.41
CA ARG A 329 -2.58 19.10 -15.42
C ARG A 329 -3.50 18.73 -16.58
N GLN A 330 -3.41 17.49 -17.07
CA GLN A 330 -4.28 16.99 -18.13
C GLN A 330 -5.76 17.01 -17.74
N THR A 331 -6.10 16.69 -16.48
CA THR A 331 -7.49 16.76 -15.98
C THR A 331 -8.04 18.18 -16.01
N GLU A 332 -7.21 19.19 -15.69
CA GLU A 332 -7.60 20.60 -15.80
C GLU A 332 -7.78 21.00 -17.26
N GLU A 333 -6.82 20.67 -18.13
CA GLU A 333 -6.84 21.01 -19.56
C GLU A 333 -8.04 20.39 -20.30
N ASP A 334 -8.35 19.13 -20.02
CA ASP A 334 -9.50 18.43 -20.62
C ASP A 334 -10.84 18.84 -19.98
N GLY A 335 -10.81 19.40 -18.76
CA GLY A 335 -11.99 19.78 -18.00
C GLY A 335 -12.75 18.61 -17.37
N TYR A 336 -12.15 17.41 -17.31
CA TYR A 336 -12.67 16.19 -16.68
C TYR A 336 -11.56 15.17 -16.45
N GLY A 337 -11.78 14.18 -15.58
CA GLY A 337 -10.80 13.13 -15.28
C GLY A 337 -10.88 12.61 -13.84
N TYR A 338 -9.78 12.76 -13.10
CA TYR A 338 -9.61 12.26 -11.73
C TYR A 338 -8.81 13.23 -10.85
N LEU A 339 -8.91 13.06 -9.53
CA LEU A 339 -8.01 13.68 -8.54
C LEU A 339 -7.02 12.66 -7.98
N GLU A 340 -5.90 13.12 -7.46
CA GLU A 340 -4.86 12.33 -6.79
C GLU A 340 -4.79 12.72 -5.31
N ASP A 341 -5.24 11.86 -4.41
CA ASP A 341 -5.04 12.06 -2.97
C ASP A 341 -3.65 11.57 -2.55
N ARG A 342 -2.77 12.49 -2.16
CA ARG A 342 -1.35 12.22 -1.88
C ARG A 342 -1.07 11.92 -0.41
N ARG A 343 -2.11 11.98 0.42
CA ARG A 343 -2.03 11.79 1.87
C ARG A 343 -1.89 10.34 2.33
N PRO A 344 -2.38 9.28 1.65
CA PRO A 344 -2.22 7.92 2.14
C PRO A 344 -0.75 7.50 2.33
N SER A 345 -0.47 6.85 3.44
CA SER A 345 0.84 6.27 3.77
C SER A 345 1.10 5.01 2.92
N SER A 346 2.37 4.69 2.63
CA SER A 346 2.73 3.44 1.95
C SER A 346 2.23 2.17 2.66
N ASN A 347 2.08 2.17 3.99
CA ASN A 347 1.52 1.05 4.77
C ASN A 347 -0.01 1.10 4.95
N CYS A 348 -0.73 2.01 4.26
CA CYS A 348 -2.18 2.09 4.42
C CYS A 348 -2.88 0.78 4.02
N ASP A 349 -4.01 0.49 4.65
CA ASP A 349 -4.93 -0.52 4.13
C ASP A 349 -5.79 0.11 3.01
N PRO A 350 -5.69 -0.37 1.75
CA PRO A 350 -6.48 0.18 0.65
C PRO A 350 -7.99 0.09 0.87
N TYR A 351 -8.49 -0.89 1.64
CA TYR A 351 -9.92 -0.93 1.96
C TYR A 351 -10.33 0.28 2.81
N SER A 352 -9.51 0.64 3.79
CA SER A 352 -9.76 1.78 4.67
C SER A 352 -9.67 3.10 3.89
N VAL A 353 -8.67 3.27 3.03
CA VAL A 353 -8.50 4.48 2.20
C VAL A 353 -9.69 4.69 1.25
N THR A 354 -10.02 3.65 0.47
CA THR A 354 -11.09 3.72 -0.54
C THR A 354 -12.47 3.87 0.11
N GLU A 355 -12.70 3.20 1.26
CA GLU A 355 -13.91 3.37 2.06
C GLU A 355 -14.10 4.83 2.49
N ALA A 356 -13.07 5.45 3.08
CA ALA A 356 -13.13 6.83 3.56
C ALA A 356 -13.43 7.83 2.43
N ILE A 357 -12.79 7.67 1.27
CA ILE A 357 -13.03 8.52 0.09
C ILE A 357 -14.48 8.41 -0.37
N VAL A 358 -15.04 7.20 -0.48
CA VAL A 358 -16.41 7.00 -0.97
C VAL A 358 -17.46 7.52 0.03
N ARG A 359 -17.26 7.28 1.34
CA ARG A 359 -18.14 7.82 2.37
C ARG A 359 -18.24 9.34 2.28
N THR A 360 -17.10 10.00 2.16
CA THR A 360 -17.01 11.46 2.10
C THR A 360 -17.54 12.02 0.77
N VAL A 361 -17.08 11.49 -0.36
CA VAL A 361 -17.34 12.11 -1.67
C VAL A 361 -18.68 11.68 -2.26
N CYS A 362 -19.00 10.39 -2.22
CA CYS A 362 -20.19 9.82 -2.86
C CYS A 362 -21.39 9.79 -1.91
N LEU A 363 -21.18 9.40 -0.66
CA LEU A 363 -22.27 9.25 0.33
C LEU A 363 -22.52 10.51 1.17
N ASN A 364 -21.70 11.55 0.99
CA ASN A 364 -21.80 12.84 1.68
C ASN A 364 -21.82 12.72 3.22
N GLU A 365 -21.14 11.71 3.77
CA GLU A 365 -20.99 11.60 5.22
C GLU A 365 -20.21 12.82 5.74
N ARG A 366 -20.71 13.43 6.83
CA ARG A 366 -20.11 14.63 7.45
C ARG A 366 -19.18 14.31 8.62
N LYS A 367 -18.94 13.03 8.88
CA LYS A 367 -18.09 12.53 9.95
C LYS A 367 -17.74 11.07 9.67
N LEU A 368 -16.48 10.70 9.85
CA LEU A 368 -16.06 9.29 9.86
C LEU A 368 -15.85 8.80 11.30
N SER A 369 -15.75 7.48 11.48
CA SER A 369 -15.65 6.86 12.81
C SER A 369 -14.29 7.06 13.51
N GLN A 370 -13.28 7.53 12.80
CA GLN A 370 -11.93 7.76 13.32
C GLN A 370 -11.50 9.20 13.04
N THR A 371 -10.70 9.77 13.92
CA THR A 371 -10.15 11.13 13.75
C THR A 371 -8.73 11.18 14.29
N TYR A 372 -7.85 11.83 13.55
CA TYR A 372 -6.46 12.02 13.94
C TYR A 372 -6.34 13.16 14.94
N THR A 373 -5.60 12.90 16.02
CA THR A 373 -5.27 13.92 17.02
C THR A 373 -3.76 14.20 16.99
N PRO A 374 -3.34 15.39 16.54
CA PRO A 374 -1.94 15.80 16.57
C PRO A 374 -1.36 15.74 17.98
N ASN A 375 -0.10 15.30 18.09
CA ASN A 375 0.56 15.23 19.38
C ASN A 375 0.95 16.65 19.87
N LEU A 376 0.11 17.27 20.70
CA LEU A 376 0.24 18.66 21.17
C LEU A 376 1.54 18.96 21.94
N ARG A 377 2.23 17.94 22.47
CA ARG A 377 3.48 18.11 23.23
C ARG A 377 4.65 18.60 22.37
N ASN A 378 4.73 18.22 21.10
CA ASN A 378 5.80 18.69 20.20
C ASN A 378 5.51 20.09 19.64
N ALA A 379 4.25 20.48 19.53
CA ALA A 379 3.86 21.82 19.09
C ALA A 379 4.35 22.92 20.07
N LYS A 380 4.24 22.69 21.39
CA LYS A 380 4.79 23.61 22.41
C LYS A 380 6.31 23.64 22.44
N LYS A 381 6.99 22.54 22.10
CA LYS A 381 8.45 22.44 22.09
C LYS A 381 9.07 23.16 20.87
N MET A 382 8.44 23.02 19.70
CA MET A 382 8.81 23.79 18.50
C MET A 382 8.46 25.29 18.64
N ALA A 383 7.29 25.63 19.19
CA ALA A 383 6.95 27.04 19.45
C ALA A 383 7.93 27.72 20.43
N ARG A 384 8.43 26.97 21.43
CA ARG A 384 9.49 27.45 22.33
C ARG A 384 10.83 27.59 21.64
N SER A 385 11.25 26.64 20.79
CA SER A 385 12.55 26.76 20.10
C SER A 385 12.58 27.88 19.08
N VAL A 386 11.47 28.17 18.40
CA VAL A 386 11.36 29.34 17.50
C VAL A 386 11.44 30.64 18.30
N ALA A 387 10.79 30.72 19.47
CA ALA A 387 10.87 31.89 20.34
C ALA A 387 12.27 32.15 20.92
N THR A 388 13.08 31.10 21.12
CA THR A 388 14.48 31.24 21.59
C THR A 388 15.42 31.71 20.47
N ILE A 389 15.19 31.28 19.23
CA ILE A 389 16.00 31.71 18.07
C ILE A 389 15.71 33.18 17.70
N THR A 390 14.46 33.64 17.86
CA THR A 390 14.13 35.06 17.66
C THR A 390 14.61 35.98 18.78
N SER A 391 14.94 35.46 19.97
CA SER A 391 15.48 36.28 21.06
C SER A 391 17.00 36.41 21.08
N GLU A 392 17.74 35.54 20.36
CA GLU A 392 19.21 35.60 20.25
C GLU A 392 19.68 36.44 19.05
N THR A 393 18.78 36.87 18.16
CA THR A 393 19.11 37.70 16.99
C THR A 393 18.89 39.21 17.21
N ASP A 394 18.30 39.61 18.34
CA ASP A 394 18.02 41.01 18.69
C ASP A 394 19.01 41.60 19.72
N SER A 395 20.07 40.88 20.13
CA SER A 395 21.03 41.35 21.15
C SER A 395 22.41 41.75 20.63
N ASP A 396 22.65 41.74 19.31
CA ASP A 396 23.97 42.07 18.72
C ASP A 396 23.98 43.41 17.93
N ASN A 397 22.98 44.27 18.14
CA ASN A 397 22.96 45.64 17.61
C ASN A 397 22.57 46.64 18.71
N GLU A 398 23.49 46.91 19.64
CA GLU A 398 23.57 48.19 20.37
C GLU A 398 25.03 48.53 20.72
#